data_AF-A0A848LIQ0-F1
#
_entry.id   AF-A0A848LIQ0-F1
#
_cell.length_a   1.000
_cell.length_b   1.000
_cell.length_c   1.000
_cell.angle_alpha   90.00
_cell.angle_beta   90.00
_cell.angle_gamma   90.00
#
_symmetry.space_group_name_H-M   'P 1'
#
loop_
_entity.id
_entity.type
_entity.pdbx_description
1 polymer ?
#
loop_
_entity_poly.entity_id
_entity_poly.type
_entity_poly.pdbx_seq_one_letter_code
_entity_poly.pdbx_strand_id
1 'polypeptide(L)'
;MPKNWSFYSQGGEGDGLWHEYTLFEWQVRMSIGHGYRPNHLPREVFAPDLTRDGTMDNFADAILEDISEMYLADALPAHGTNGERSVNVGGSSITYRYRVDPSENRFYIGTFFVNLG
;
A
#
# COMPACT_ATOMS: atom_id res chain seq x y z
N MET A 1 0.68 -14.81 7.77
CA MET A 1 1.87 -14.75 8.66
C MET A 1 1.57 -13.79 9.82
N PRO A 2 2.17 -13.91 11.01
CA PRO A 2 1.91 -12.91 12.07
C PRO A 2 2.37 -11.54 11.56
N LYS A 3 1.51 -10.52 11.70
CA LYS A 3 1.81 -9.16 11.25
C LYS A 3 2.98 -8.64 12.10
N ASN A 4 4.19 -8.59 11.54
CA ASN A 4 5.37 -7.94 12.14
C ASN A 4 5.23 -6.39 12.19
N TRP A 5 4.07 -5.88 11.81
CA TRP A 5 3.74 -4.47 11.72
C TRP A 5 2.92 -4.05 12.94
N SER A 6 3.42 -3.06 13.67
CA SER A 6 2.61 -2.34 14.66
C SER A 6 1.87 -1.21 13.97
N PHE A 7 0.54 -1.15 14.15
CA PHE A 7 -0.32 -0.11 13.59
C PHE A 7 -0.41 1.08 14.55
N TYR A 8 -0.16 2.28 14.03
CA TYR A 8 -0.42 3.53 14.73
C TYR A 8 -1.27 4.44 13.83
N SER A 9 -2.48 4.77 14.28
CA SER A 9 -3.26 5.84 13.66
C SER A 9 -2.85 7.19 14.25
N GLN A 10 -2.32 8.08 13.43
CA GLN A 10 -2.33 9.51 13.72
C GLN A 10 -2.94 10.25 12.53
N GLY A 11 -4.14 10.78 12.72
CA GLY A 11 -4.70 11.80 11.86
C GLY A 11 -4.30 13.17 12.41
N GLY A 12 -3.46 13.91 11.68
CA GLY A 12 -3.27 15.34 11.90
C GLY A 12 -4.23 16.13 11.03
N GLU A 13 -4.82 17.20 11.58
CA GLU A 13 -5.63 18.15 10.82
C GLU A 13 -4.78 18.75 9.68
N GLY A 14 -5.14 18.49 8.42
CA GLY A 14 -4.58 19.18 7.25
C GLY A 14 -4.19 18.30 6.05
N ASP A 15 -3.69 17.08 6.27
CA ASP A 15 -2.96 16.34 5.21
C ASP A 15 -3.60 15.00 4.78
N GLY A 16 -4.78 14.67 5.27
CA GLY A 16 -5.51 13.44 4.91
C GLY A 16 -5.29 12.27 5.89
N LEU A 17 -6.09 11.21 5.73
CA LEU A 17 -6.01 10.02 6.58
C LEU A 17 -4.84 9.13 6.11
N TRP A 18 -3.88 8.90 7.01
CA TRP A 18 -2.75 8.00 6.78
C TRP A 18 -2.69 6.95 7.88
N HIS A 19 -2.33 5.74 7.49
CA HIS A 19 -2.01 4.64 8.39
C HIS A 19 -0.48 4.52 8.47
N GLU A 20 0.07 4.51 9.68
CA GLU A 20 1.51 4.30 9.91
C GLU A 20 1.75 2.88 10.42
N TYR A 21 2.71 2.20 9.77
CA TYR A 21 3.12 0.85 10.10
C TYR A 21 4.63 0.84 10.34
N THR A 22 5.10 0.13 11.38
CA THR A 22 6.55 -0.01 11.68
C THR A 22 7.00 -1.46 11.57
N LEU A 23 8.08 -1.72 10.84
CA LEU A 23 8.81 -2.99 10.72
C LEU A 23 10.29 -2.73 11.05
N PHE A 24 10.75 -3.22 12.20
CA PHE A 24 12.08 -2.91 12.73
C PHE A 24 12.35 -1.39 12.76
N GLU A 25 13.35 -0.91 12.03
CA GLU A 25 13.71 0.51 11.91
C GLU A 25 12.98 1.23 10.76
N TRP A 26 12.21 0.50 9.94
CA TRP A 26 11.51 1.05 8.78
C TRP A 26 10.05 1.38 9.11
N GLN A 27 9.59 2.52 8.59
CA GLN A 27 8.21 2.96 8.69
C GLN A 27 7.54 3.03 7.32
N VAL A 28 6.26 2.69 7.25
CA VAL A 28 5.42 2.84 6.06
C VAL A 28 4.25 3.75 6.41
N ARG A 29 4.11 4.86 5.70
CA ARG A 29 2.96 5.76 5.75
C ARG A 29 2.10 5.59 4.51
N MET A 30 0.89 5.08 4.68
CA MET A 30 -0.02 4.75 3.57
C MET A 30 -1.31 5.56 3.66
N SER A 31 -1.70 6.25 2.58
CA SER A 31 -3.04 6.85 2.51
C SER A 31 -4.02 5.75 2.15
N ILE A 32 -4.94 5.46 3.06
CA ILE A 32 -6.00 4.48 2.83
C ILE A 32 -7.29 5.27 2.60
N GLY A 33 -7.85 5.17 1.40
CA GLY A 33 -9.13 5.81 1.05
C GLY A 33 -9.17 6.60 -0.26
N HIS A 34 -8.03 6.89 -0.90
CA HIS A 34 -7.98 7.54 -2.21
C HIS A 34 -7.36 6.60 -3.24
N GLY A 35 -8.12 6.14 -4.24
CA GLY A 35 -7.53 5.31 -5.31
C GLY A 35 -8.44 4.52 -6.24
N TYR A 36 -9.77 4.57 -6.12
CA TYR A 36 -10.62 3.89 -7.10
C TYR A 36 -10.91 4.77 -8.32
N ARG A 37 -10.36 4.37 -9.46
CA ARG A 37 -10.96 4.67 -10.76
C ARG A 37 -11.46 3.36 -11.34
N PRO A 38 -12.78 3.11 -11.43
CA PRO A 38 -13.25 2.04 -12.29
C PRO A 38 -12.75 2.39 -13.70
N ASN A 39 -11.84 1.58 -14.24
CA ASN A 39 -11.76 1.52 -15.69
C ASN A 39 -13.16 1.14 -16.18
N HIS A 40 -13.57 1.70 -17.32
CA HIS A 40 -14.83 1.40 -18.01
C HIS A 40 -14.82 -0.07 -18.50
N LEU A 41 -14.72 -1.02 -17.57
CA LEU A 41 -14.62 -2.43 -17.87
C LEU A 41 -16.00 -2.94 -18.27
N PRO A 42 -16.07 -3.87 -19.23
CA PRO A 42 -17.30 -4.56 -19.57
C PRO A 42 -17.91 -5.16 -18.30
N ARG A 43 -19.25 -5.15 -18.23
CA ARG A 43 -20.11 -5.61 -17.12
C ARG A 43 -19.79 -7.00 -16.51
N GLU A 44 -18.86 -7.74 -17.10
CA GLU A 44 -18.52 -9.13 -16.77
C GLU A 44 -17.23 -9.26 -15.94
N VAL A 45 -16.47 -8.17 -15.72
CA VAL A 45 -15.28 -8.20 -14.85
C VAL A 45 -15.69 -7.82 -13.42
N PHE A 46 -15.64 -8.78 -12.51
CA PHE A 46 -15.93 -8.57 -11.09
C PHE A 46 -14.87 -7.66 -10.46
N ALA A 47 -15.18 -6.37 -10.29
CA ALA A 47 -14.41 -5.51 -9.41
C ALA A 47 -14.54 -6.00 -7.96
N PRO A 48 -13.45 -6.04 -7.17
CA PRO A 48 -13.55 -6.15 -5.73
C PRO A 48 -14.48 -5.06 -5.23
N ASP A 49 -15.47 -5.45 -4.43
CA ASP A 49 -16.30 -4.48 -3.74
C ASP A 49 -15.43 -3.75 -2.71
N LEU A 50 -14.99 -2.55 -3.07
CA LEU A 50 -14.17 -1.69 -2.20
C LEU A 50 -14.96 -1.13 -1.02
N THR A 51 -16.29 -1.18 -1.08
CA THR A 51 -17.17 -0.77 0.02
C THR A 51 -17.41 -1.90 1.01
N ARG A 52 -17.02 -3.13 0.66
CA ARG A 52 -17.03 -4.25 1.58
C ARG A 52 -15.93 -4.06 2.63
N ASP A 53 -16.35 -4.13 3.89
CA ASP A 53 -15.44 -4.09 5.04
C ASP A 53 -14.28 -5.09 4.87
N GLY A 54 -13.06 -4.60 5.11
CA GLY A 54 -11.82 -5.38 5.03
C GLY A 54 -11.18 -5.48 3.64
N THR A 55 -11.82 -5.04 2.54
CA THR A 55 -11.19 -5.07 1.21
C THR A 55 -9.94 -4.19 1.15
N MET A 56 -10.01 -2.97 1.70
CA MET A 56 -8.87 -2.05 1.75
C MET A 56 -7.76 -2.55 2.69
N ASP A 57 -8.13 -3.23 3.78
CA ASP A 57 -7.17 -3.83 4.70
C ASP A 57 -6.39 -4.96 4.02
N ASN A 58 -7.06 -5.79 3.20
CA ASN A 58 -6.39 -6.85 2.43
C ASN A 58 -5.37 -6.27 1.43
N PHE A 59 -5.65 -5.10 0.84
CA PHE A 59 -4.71 -4.43 -0.05
C PHE A 59 -3.52 -3.85 0.71
N ALA A 60 -3.77 -3.19 1.84
CA ALA A 60 -2.71 -2.70 2.71
C ALA A 60 -1.82 -3.84 3.19
N ASP A 61 -2.41 -4.97 3.61
CA ASP A 61 -1.68 -6.15 4.05
C ASP A 61 -0.78 -6.72 2.93
N ALA A 62 -1.28 -6.84 1.70
CA ALA A 62 -0.49 -7.33 0.57
C ALA A 62 0.68 -6.40 0.20
N ILE A 63 0.48 -5.08 0.29
CA ILE A 63 1.55 -4.10 0.06
C ILE A 63 2.61 -4.19 1.17
N LEU A 64 2.18 -4.30 2.42
CA LEU A 64 3.08 -4.45 3.57
C LEU A 64 3.87 -5.76 3.50
N GLU A 65 3.27 -6.84 2.98
CA GLU A 65 3.96 -8.11 2.72
C GLU A 65 5.05 -7.95 1.67
N ASP A 66 4.78 -7.34 0.51
CA ASP A 66 5.79 -7.07 -0.53
C ASP A 66 6.96 -6.21 0.00
N ILE A 67 6.67 -5.19 0.83
CA ILE A 67 7.71 -4.37 1.46
C ILE A 67 8.53 -5.19 2.47
N SER A 68 7.88 -6.07 3.23
CA SER A 68 8.57 -6.97 4.17
C SER A 68 9.50 -7.93 3.43
N GLU A 69 9.06 -8.48 2.30
CA GLU A 69 9.89 -9.35 1.44
C GLU A 69 11.09 -8.59 0.86
N MET A 70 10.90 -7.35 0.41
CA MET A 70 12.02 -6.50 -0.04
C MET A 70 13.03 -6.24 1.09
N TYR A 71 12.57 -5.98 2.31
CA TYR A 71 13.47 -5.79 3.46
C TYR A 71 14.27 -7.06 3.76
N LEU A 72 13.60 -8.22 3.82
CA LEU A 72 14.25 -9.50 4.10
C LEU A 72 15.23 -9.93 3.00
N ALA A 73 15.02 -9.48 1.77
CA ALA A 73 15.90 -9.73 0.62
C ALA A 73 17.01 -8.69 0.45
N ASP A 74 17.16 -7.72 1.36
CA ASP A 74 18.09 -6.57 1.23
C ASP A 74 17.91 -5.82 -0.11
N ALA A 75 16.65 -5.69 -0.54
CA ALA A 75 16.25 -5.17 -1.84
C ALA A 75 15.37 -3.92 -1.73
N LEU A 76 15.38 -3.24 -0.59
CA LEU A 76 14.66 -1.97 -0.45
C LEU A 76 15.28 -0.90 -1.37
N PRO A 77 14.45 -0.11 -2.08
CA PRO A 77 14.92 1.03 -2.84
C PRO A 77 15.72 2.02 -2.00
N ALA A 78 16.73 2.65 -2.61
CA ALA A 78 17.56 3.65 -1.96
C ALA A 78 16.74 4.88 -1.49
N HIS A 79 17.26 5.58 -0.48
CA HIS A 79 16.69 6.84 -0.02
C HIS A 79 16.54 7.87 -1.14
N GLY A 80 15.46 8.65 -1.11
CA GLY A 80 15.16 9.69 -2.10
C GLY A 80 14.65 9.17 -3.45
N THR A 81 14.43 7.86 -3.57
CA THR A 81 13.88 7.25 -4.80
C THR A 81 12.35 7.29 -4.81
N ASN A 82 11.79 7.30 -6.02
CA ASN A 82 10.36 7.11 -6.27
C ASN A 82 10.19 5.93 -7.21
N GLY A 83 9.08 5.22 -7.08
CA GLY A 83 8.79 4.10 -7.97
C GLY A 83 7.34 3.63 -7.92
N GLU A 84 7.09 2.56 -8.65
CA GLU A 84 5.79 1.90 -8.74
C GLU A 84 6.02 0.38 -8.69
N ARG A 85 5.15 -0.33 -7.98
CA ARG A 85 5.16 -1.80 -7.86
C ARG A 85 3.74 -2.32 -7.88
N SER A 86 3.59 -3.61 -8.16
CA SER A 86 2.28 -4.27 -8.20
C SER A 86 2.30 -5.56 -7.39
N VAL A 87 1.25 -5.78 -6.61
CA VAL A 87 1.00 -7.02 -5.85
C VAL A 87 -0.31 -7.64 -6.31
N ASN A 88 -0.49 -8.95 -6.16
CA ASN A 88 -1.75 -9.61 -6.54
C ASN A 88 -2.59 -9.92 -5.30
N VAL A 89 -3.87 -9.55 -5.32
CA VAL A 89 -4.84 -9.81 -4.24
C VAL A 89 -6.13 -10.34 -4.84
N GLY A 90 -6.49 -11.58 -4.52
CA GLY A 90 -7.79 -12.15 -4.87
C GLY A 90 -8.14 -12.10 -6.36
N GLY A 91 -7.17 -12.30 -7.25
CA GLY A 91 -7.35 -12.23 -8.71
C GLY A 91 -7.25 -10.82 -9.31
N SER A 92 -7.10 -9.79 -8.48
CA SER A 92 -6.80 -8.42 -8.91
C SER A 92 -5.31 -8.11 -8.74
N SER A 93 -4.80 -7.17 -9.53
CA SER A 93 -3.47 -6.59 -9.35
C SER A 93 -3.58 -5.20 -8.73
N ILE A 94 -2.87 -4.96 -7.63
CA ILE A 94 -2.84 -3.69 -6.91
C ILE A 94 -1.51 -3.01 -7.20
N THR A 95 -1.56 -1.93 -7.98
CA THR A 95 -0.38 -1.13 -8.32
C THR A 95 -0.26 0.03 -7.34
N TYR A 96 0.83 0.10 -6.58
CA TYR A 96 1.08 1.18 -5.62
C TYR A 96 2.30 2.01 -6.02
N ARG A 97 2.19 3.32 -5.83
CA ARG A 97 3.31 4.25 -6.00
C ARG A 97 3.92 4.56 -4.65
N TYR A 98 5.26 4.58 -4.62
CA TYR A 98 6.00 4.87 -3.42
C TYR A 98 7.04 5.96 -3.62
N ARG A 99 7.37 6.61 -2.52
CA ARG A 99 8.57 7.43 -2.33
C ARG A 99 9.30 6.95 -1.08
N VAL A 100 10.60 6.76 -1.18
CA VAL A 100 11.46 6.56 -0.01
C VAL A 100 11.98 7.92 0.44
N ASP A 101 11.81 8.22 1.73
CA ASP A 101 12.33 9.45 2.30
C ASP A 101 13.85 9.57 2.06
N PRO A 102 14.36 10.76 1.71
CA PRO A 102 15.80 10.97 1.50
C PRO A 102 16.62 10.94 2.80
N SER A 103 15.99 11.11 3.96
CA SER A 103 16.65 11.31 5.26
C SER A 103 16.26 10.30 6.33
N GLU A 104 15.25 9.47 6.06
CA GLU A 104 14.66 8.55 7.04
C GLU A 104 14.40 7.18 6.42
N ASN A 105 14.39 6.15 7.27
CA ASN A 105 13.94 4.80 6.88
C ASN A 105 12.41 4.77 6.76
N ARG A 106 11.85 5.52 5.80
CA ARG A 106 10.40 5.68 5.65
C ARG A 106 9.95 5.57 4.19
N PHE A 107 8.93 4.73 3.98
CA PHE A 107 8.14 4.67 2.76
C PHE A 107 6.90 5.55 2.88
N TYR A 108 6.61 6.32 1.84
CA TYR A 108 5.33 6.97 1.65
C TYR A 108 4.60 6.31 0.49
N ILE A 109 3.36 5.89 0.73
CA ILE A 109 2.49 5.25 -0.25
C ILE A 109 1.25 6.12 -0.40
N GLY A 110 1.23 6.91 -1.48
CA GLY A 110 0.22 7.96 -1.67
C GLY A 110 -1.11 7.45 -2.22
N THR A 111 -1.07 6.58 -3.23
CA THR A 111 -2.26 6.04 -3.90
C THR A 111 -1.90 4.68 -4.46
N PHE A 112 -2.83 3.73 -4.35
CA PHE A 112 -2.78 2.47 -5.07
C PHE A 112 -3.99 2.32 -5.98
N PHE A 113 -3.77 1.64 -7.11
CA PHE A 113 -4.71 1.45 -8.20
C PHE A 113 -5.05 -0.04 -8.30
N VAL A 114 -6.34 -0.35 -8.38
CA VAL A 114 -6.81 -1.73 -8.55
C VAL A 114 -7.02 -2.00 -10.03
N ASN A 115 -6.20 -2.89 -10.59
CA ASN A 115 -6.32 -3.40 -11.95
C ASN A 115 -7.01 -4.78 -11.90
N LEU A 116 -8.15 -4.89 -12.59
CA LEU A 116 -8.90 -6.14 -12.65
C LEU A 116 -8.36 -7.00 -13.79
N GLY A 117 -8.02 -8.25 -13.49
CA GLY A 117 -7.63 -9.28 -14.45
C GLY A 117 -8.82 -10.10 -14.94
#